data_AF-A0A1M6SXQ7-F1
#
_entry.id   AF-A0A1M6SXQ7-F1
#
_cell.length_a   1.000
_cell.length_b   1.000
_cell.length_c   1.000
_cell.angle_alpha   90.00
_cell.angle_beta   90.00
_cell.angle_gamma   90.00
#
_symmetry.space_group_name_H-M   'P 1'
#
loop_
_entity.id
_entity.type
_entity.pdbx_description
1 polymer ?
#
loop_
_entity_poly.entity_id
_entity_poly.type
_entity_poly.pdbx_seq_one_letter_code
_entity_poly.pdbx_strand_id
1 'polypeptide(L)' 'MPTYSPNMKLCATCANWGGARRIDPTRSFVSTESSNVRGECLGGGHNTQQTPSAGTCQAFRKWEALRR' A
#
# COMPACT_ATOMS: atom_id res chain seq x y z
N MET A 1 -0.94 -10.88 -10.45
CA MET A 1 -0.90 -10.22 -9.12
C MET A 1 0.32 -9.31 -9.08
N PRO A 2 0.17 -7.98 -8.95
CA PRO A 2 1.31 -7.08 -8.90
C PRO A 2 2.00 -7.14 -7.53
N THR A 3 3.33 -7.05 -7.57
CA THR A 3 4.22 -7.05 -6.41
C THR A 3 4.94 -5.71 -6.29
N TYR A 4 5.01 -5.16 -5.08
CA TYR A 4 5.63 -3.88 -4.78
C TYR A 4 6.74 -4.04 -3.75
N SER A 5 7.91 -3.47 -4.02
CA SER A 5 8.98 -3.34 -3.03
C SER A 5 8.54 -2.44 -1.85
N PRO A 6 8.80 -2.84 -0.59
CA PRO A 6 8.57 -2.05 0.63
C PRO A 6 9.28 -0.70 0.68
N ASN A 7 10.28 -0.49 -0.19
CA ASN A 7 11.02 0.75 -0.31
C ASN A 7 10.30 1.79 -1.18
N MET A 8 9.31 1.37 -1.97
CA MET A 8 8.49 2.29 -2.75
C MET A 8 7.45 2.96 -1.84
N LYS A 9 7.24 4.26 -2.02
CA LYS A 9 6.26 5.07 -1.27
C LYS A 9 4.88 5.04 -1.95
N LEU A 10 4.26 3.87 -2.03
CA LEU A 10 2.99 3.63 -2.73
C LEU A 10 1.85 3.37 -1.75
N CYS A 11 0.59 3.46 -2.21
CA CYS A 11 -0.58 3.12 -1.40
C CYS A 11 -0.50 1.67 -0.91
N ALA A 12 -0.10 0.74 -1.78
CA ALA A 12 0.09 -0.67 -1.43
C ALA A 12 1.08 -0.89 -0.26
N THR A 13 2.05 0.00 -0.05
CA THR A 13 3.04 -0.07 1.04
C THR A 13 2.74 0.92 2.18
N CYS A 14 1.63 1.66 2.12
CA CYS A 14 1.25 2.70 3.06
C CYS A 14 0.42 2.15 4.23
N ALA A 15 0.71 2.53 5.47
CA ALA A 15 -0.04 2.12 6.66
C ALA A 15 -1.53 2.46 6.59
N ASN A 16 -1.87 3.58 5.94
CA ASN A 16 -3.24 4.10 5.89
C ASN A 16 -4.05 3.59 4.69
N TRP A 17 -3.55 2.63 3.93
CA TRP A 17 -4.30 2.09 2.79
C TRP A 17 -5.06 0.81 3.20
N GLY A 18 -6.39 0.84 3.07
CA GLY A 18 -7.30 -0.23 3.47
C GLY A 18 -7.59 -1.27 2.39
N GLY A 19 -6.86 -1.26 1.28
CA GLY A 19 -7.04 -2.23 0.20
C GLY A 19 -6.50 -3.62 0.53
N ALA A 20 -7.01 -4.65 -0.15
CA ALA A 20 -6.54 -6.02 0.01
C ALA A 20 -5.10 -6.17 -0.48
N ARG A 21 -4.20 -6.54 0.45
CA ARG A 21 -2.77 -6.77 0.20
C ARG A 21 -2.22 -7.84 1.13
N ARG A 22 -1.14 -8.47 0.70
CA ARG A 22 -0.39 -9.49 1.45
C ARG A 22 1.09 -9.15 1.43
N ILE A 23 1.77 -9.44 2.53
CA ILE A 23 3.22 -9.32 2.62
C ILE A 23 3.78 -10.73 2.52
N ASP A 24 4.89 -10.89 1.81
CA ASP A 24 5.61 -12.16 1.82
C ASP A 24 6.30 -12.41 3.19
N PRO A 25 6.61 -13.65 3.56
CA PRO A 25 7.22 -13.96 4.86
C PRO A 25 8.54 -13.24 5.14
N THR A 26 9.31 -12.90 4.10
CA THR A 26 10.59 -12.18 4.21
C THR A 26 10.42 -10.66 4.28
N ARG A 27 9.19 -10.16 4.16
CA ARG A 27 8.84 -8.72 4.13
C ARG A 27 9.57 -7.96 3.01
N SER A 28 9.90 -8.64 1.92
CA SER A 28 10.63 -8.09 0.77
C SER A 28 9.70 -7.54 -0.31
N PHE A 29 8.43 -7.94 -0.31
CA PHE A 29 7.42 -7.59 -1.31
C PHE A 29 6.02 -7.52 -0.69
N VAL A 30 5.22 -6.60 -1.20
CA VAL A 30 3.78 -6.53 -0.98
C VAL A 30 3.07 -6.95 -2.25
N SER A 31 2.23 -7.97 -2.16
CA SER A 31 1.39 -8.43 -3.27
C SER A 31 -0.03 -7.91 -3.12
N THR A 32 -0.65 -7.57 -4.24
CA THR A 32 -2.07 -7.22 -4.31
C THR A 32 -2.82 -8.19 -5.22
N GLU A 33 -4.14 -8.26 -5.09
CA GLU A 33 -4.96 -9.18 -5.87
C GLU A 33 -4.88 -8.90 -7.38
N SER A 34 -4.96 -7.62 -7.77
CA SER A 34 -4.85 -7.19 -9.17
C SER A 34 -4.24 -5.79 -9.27
N SER A 35 -3.85 -5.37 -10.48
CA SER A 35 -3.36 -4.01 -10.74
C SER A 35 -4.44 -2.94 -10.58
N ASN A 36 -5.71 -3.35 -10.65
CA ASN A 36 -6.87 -2.47 -10.59
C ASN A 36 -7.49 -2.44 -9.19
N VAL A 37 -6.89 -3.13 -8.21
CA VAL A 37 -7.38 -3.10 -6.85
C VAL A 37 -7.32 -1.65 -6.34
N ARG A 38 -8.43 -1.22 -5.77
CA ARG A 38 -8.53 0.06 -5.07
C ARG A 38 -8.75 -0.22 -3.60
N GLY A 39 -8.13 0.62 -2.79
CA GLY A 39 -8.30 0.60 -1.35
C GLY A 39 -8.66 2.00 -0.89
N GLU A 40 -9.46 2.05 0.16
CA GLU A 40 -9.77 3.31 0.80
C GLU A 40 -8.53 3.86 1.51
N CYS A 41 -8.28 5.15 1.36
CA CYS A 41 -7.26 5.86 2.12
C CYS A 41 -7.81 6.22 3.51
N LEU A 42 -7.57 5.36 4.50
CA LEU A 42 -7.95 5.50 5.92
C LEU A 42 -7.18 6.61 6.68
N GLY A 43 -6.65 7.59 5.96
CA GLY A 43 -5.86 8.70 6.49
C GLY A 43 -4.68 9.08 5.59
N GLY A 44 -4.27 10.34 5.62
CA GLY A 44 -3.19 10.87 4.78
C GLY A 44 -3.70 11.71 3.62
N GLY A 45 -2.97 11.76 2.51
CA GLY A 45 -3.14 12.80 1.48
C GLY A 45 -4.39 12.67 0.61
N HIS A 46 -5.02 11.49 0.59
CA HIS A 46 -6.21 11.21 -0.22
C HIS A 46 -7.51 11.13 0.59
N ASN A 47 -7.45 11.26 1.93
CA ASN A 47 -8.58 11.39 2.86
C ASN A 47 -9.89 10.68 2.44
N THR A 48 -10.00 9.38 2.73
CA THR A 48 -11.15 8.48 2.42
C THR A 48 -11.43 8.23 0.94
N GLN A 49 -10.62 8.72 0.01
CA GLN A 49 -10.77 8.39 -1.40
C GLN A 49 -10.30 6.96 -1.73
N GLN A 50 -10.89 6.39 -2.78
CA GLN A 50 -10.52 5.09 -3.36
C GLN A 50 -9.28 5.22 -4.25
N THR A 51 -8.12 4.86 -3.70
CA THR A 51 -6.83 4.98 -4.40
C THR A 51 -6.36 3.64 -4.96
N PRO A 52 -5.75 3.64 -6.16
CA PRO A 52 -5.13 2.43 -6.70
C PRO A 52 -3.91 2.02 -5.85
N SER A 53 -3.57 0.74 -5.88
CA SER A 53 -2.38 0.19 -5.20
C SER A 53 -1.07 0.92 -5.55
N ALA A 54 -0.92 1.35 -6.80
CA ALA A 54 0.24 2.11 -7.29
C ALA A 54 0.15 3.63 -7.06
N GLY A 55 -0.88 4.15 -6.39
CA GLY A 55 -1.00 5.58 -6.09
C GLY A 55 0.07 6.06 -5.11
N THR A 56 0.42 7.35 -5.15
CA THR A 56 1.38 7.99 -4.23
C THR A 56 0.73 9.17 -3.52
N CYS A 57 1.27 9.57 -2.37
CA CYS A 57 0.87 10.82 -1.70
C CYS A 57 2.02 11.38 -0.84
N GLN A 58 1.96 12.68 -0.53
CA GLN A 58 2.96 13.35 0.31
C GLN A 58 2.86 12.98 1.80
N ALA A 59 1.69 12.52 2.26
CA ALA A 59 1.48 12.05 3.63
C ALA A 59 1.68 10.53 3.77
N PHE A 60 2.60 9.95 3.00
CA PHE A 60 2.91 8.52 3.04
C PHE A 60 3.47 8.13 4.42
N ARG A 61 2.89 7.07 4.99
CA ARG A 61 3.42 6.41 6.19
C ARG A 61 3.73 4.97 5.85
N LYS A 62 4.95 4.51 6.09
CA LYS A 62 5.31 3.10 5.82
C LYS A 62 4.45 2.17 6.67
N TRP A 63 3.88 1.14 6.06
CA TRP A 63 3.10 0.14 6.76
C TRP A 63 3.95 -0.55 7.84
N GLU A 64 3.46 -0.58 9.08
CA GLU A 64 4.17 -1.15 10.25
C GLU A 64 4.64 -2.58 10.01
N ALA A 65 3.85 -3.39 9.30
CA ALA A 65 4.20 -4.78 8.99
C ALA A 65 5.41 -4.92 8.03
N LEU A 66 5.86 -3.83 7.41
CA LEU A 66 7.06 -3.74 6.57
C LEU A 66 8.28 -3.16 7.30
N ARG A 67 8.14 -2.79 8.57
CA ARG A 67 9.29 -2.40 9.40
C ARG A 67 10.06 -3.65 9.84
N ARG A 68 11.37 -3.51 9.94
CA ARG A 68 12.26 -4.50 10.55
C ARG A 68 12.43 -4.14 12.02
#